data_AF-A0A7S0TZU2-F1
#
_entry.id   AF-A0A7S0TZU2-F1
#
_cell.length_a   1.000
_cell.length_b   1.000
_cell.length_c   1.000
_cell.angle_alpha   90.00
_cell.angle_beta   90.00
_cell.angle_gamma   90.00
#
_symmetry.space_group_name_H-M   'P 1'
#
loop_
_entity.id
_entity.type
_entity.pdbx_description
1 polymer ?
#
loop_
_entity_poly.entity_id
_entity_poly.type
_entity_poly.pdbx_seq_one_letter_code
_entity_poly.pdbx_strand_id
1 'polypeptide(L)'
;RGGLMHWHNYRTPAPFDGKKVVIVGASNSGEDLAQEVSKVASEVVMTARAYLRPEWGRSGSPPTGPRDNIYRWRPIRLVREDGALELEGGDVVEGADHIIFCTGYKYAFPFLEEGREVAVDDNMITPLYQHMFPASNPTMAFIGLPAKIVPFPQFELQSRLAAMVWSGKVS
;
A
#
# COMPACT_ATOMS: atom_id res chain seq x y z
N ARG A 1 23.32 8.96 -6.81
CA ARG A 1 22.59 9.00 -5.53
C ARG A 1 21.16 8.58 -5.84
N GLY A 2 20.72 7.43 -5.32
CA GLY A 2 19.38 6.92 -5.62
C GLY A 2 18.27 7.67 -4.87
N GLY A 3 17.05 7.62 -5.39
CA GLY A 3 15.88 8.28 -4.79
C GLY A 3 14.99 7.30 -4.03
N LEU A 4 14.66 7.61 -2.77
CA LEU A 4 13.67 6.89 -1.97
C LEU A 4 12.35 7.66 -1.97
N MET A 5 11.23 6.98 -2.22
CA MET A 5 9.90 7.59 -2.10
C MET A 5 8.82 6.58 -1.72
N HIS A 6 7.71 7.07 -1.16
CA HIS A 6 6.48 6.29 -1.05
C HIS A 6 5.60 6.55 -2.29
N TRP A 7 4.78 5.56 -2.70
CA TRP A 7 3.83 5.70 -3.82
C TRP A 7 2.92 6.93 -3.70
N HIS A 8 2.62 7.38 -2.48
CA HIS A 8 1.90 8.64 -2.25
C HIS A 8 2.50 9.86 -2.97
N ASN A 9 3.82 9.88 -3.17
CA ASN A 9 4.55 10.98 -3.82
C ASN A 9 4.79 10.73 -5.32
N TYR A 10 4.48 9.53 -5.83
CA TYR A 10 4.58 9.23 -7.25
C TYR A 10 3.54 10.02 -8.06
N ARG A 11 3.90 10.51 -9.24
CA ARG A 11 3.00 11.29 -10.12
C ARG A 11 3.07 10.87 -11.57
N THR A 12 4.28 10.66 -12.10
CA THR A 12 4.50 10.30 -13.50
C THR A 12 5.69 9.36 -13.64
N PRO A 13 5.77 8.58 -14.73
CA PRO A 13 6.87 7.65 -14.93
C PRO A 13 8.14 8.34 -15.46
N ALA A 14 8.03 9.54 -16.05
CA ALA A 14 9.14 10.22 -16.73
C ALA A 14 10.47 10.33 -15.94
N PRO A 15 10.48 10.56 -14.61
CA PRO A 15 11.73 10.59 -13.84
C PRO A 15 12.49 9.25 -13.80
N PHE A 16 11.84 8.14 -14.17
CA PHE A 16 12.39 6.78 -14.12
C PHE A 16 12.87 6.28 -15.48
N ASP A 17 12.91 7.14 -16.50
CA ASP A 17 13.35 6.76 -17.84
C ASP A 17 14.80 6.23 -17.84
N GLY A 18 14.98 5.02 -18.37
CA GLY A 18 16.26 4.32 -18.41
C GLY A 18 16.83 3.95 -17.03
N LYS A 19 16.03 3.99 -15.95
CA LYS A 19 16.46 3.70 -14.58
C LYS A 19 16.13 2.27 -14.15
N LYS A 20 16.91 1.74 -13.20
CA LYS A 20 16.55 0.54 -12.45
C LYS A 20 15.73 0.91 -11.22
N VAL A 21 14.46 0.52 -11.20
CA VAL A 21 13.51 0.88 -10.14
C VAL A 21 13.11 -0.33 -9.33
N VAL A 22 13.31 -0.26 -8.02
CA VAL A 22 12.85 -1.27 -7.06
C VAL A 22 11.50 -0.83 -6.49
N ILE A 23 10.51 -1.70 -6.52
CA ILE A 23 9.17 -1.49 -5.96
C ILE A 23 8.99 -2.45 -4.79
N VAL A 24 8.77 -1.91 -3.59
CA VAL A 24 8.54 -2.69 -2.37
C VAL A 24 7.04 -2.79 -2.10
N GLY A 25 6.46 -3.97 -2.36
CA GLY A 25 5.03 -4.24 -2.23
C GLY A 25 4.40 -4.70 -3.55
N ALA A 26 3.50 -5.69 -3.45
CA ALA A 26 2.86 -6.37 -4.60
C ALA A 26 1.33 -6.42 -4.48
N SER A 27 0.74 -5.38 -3.89
CA SER A 27 -0.72 -5.16 -3.95
C SER A 27 -1.04 -4.18 -5.08
N ASN A 28 -2.26 -3.64 -5.13
CA ASN A 28 -2.76 -2.81 -6.23
C ASN A 28 -1.78 -1.71 -6.65
N SER A 29 -1.34 -0.86 -5.72
CA SER A 29 -0.37 0.21 -6.02
C SER A 29 0.98 -0.30 -6.52
N GLY A 30 1.44 -1.47 -6.05
CA GLY A 30 2.71 -2.04 -6.47
C GLY A 30 2.67 -2.56 -7.90
N GLU A 31 1.64 -3.34 -8.23
CA GLU A 31 1.47 -3.92 -9.58
C GLU A 31 1.14 -2.82 -10.60
N ASP A 32 0.25 -1.86 -10.29
CA ASP A 32 -0.07 -0.75 -11.20
C ASP A 32 1.17 0.12 -11.47
N LEU A 33 1.93 0.47 -10.42
CA LEU A 33 3.20 1.20 -10.57
C LEU A 33 4.17 0.44 -11.47
N ALA A 34 4.32 -0.87 -11.26
CA ALA A 34 5.27 -1.67 -12.02
C ALA A 34 4.90 -1.67 -13.51
N GLN A 35 3.61 -1.78 -13.84
CA GLN A 35 3.12 -1.72 -15.21
C GLN A 35 3.31 -0.35 -15.86
N GLU A 36 3.20 0.74 -15.09
CA GLU A 36 3.39 2.09 -15.62
C GLU A 36 4.88 2.42 -15.80
N VAL A 37 5.69 2.21 -14.75
CA VAL A 37 7.12 2.54 -14.74
C VAL A 37 7.91 1.65 -15.70
N SER A 38 7.53 0.38 -15.87
CA SER A 38 8.19 -0.54 -16.82
C SER A 38 8.20 -0.03 -18.26
N LYS A 39 7.28 0.86 -18.63
CA LYS A 39 7.22 1.46 -19.97
C LYS A 39 8.44 2.33 -20.26
N VAL A 40 9.05 2.95 -19.25
CA VAL A 40 10.20 3.88 -19.42
C VAL A 40 11.47 3.38 -18.73
N ALA A 41 11.34 2.67 -17.60
CA ALA A 41 12.46 2.12 -16.87
C ALA A 41 13.23 1.08 -17.69
N SER A 42 14.54 0.98 -17.45
CA SER A 42 15.35 -0.11 -18.03
C SER A 42 15.00 -1.44 -17.38
N GLU A 43 14.77 -1.43 -16.07
CA GLU A 43 14.46 -2.62 -15.26
C GLU A 43 13.56 -2.23 -14.09
N VAL A 44 12.53 -3.05 -13.83
CA VAL A 44 11.68 -2.94 -12.64
C VAL A 44 11.83 -4.20 -11.80
N VAL A 45 12.20 -4.04 -10.53
CA VAL A 45 12.36 -5.12 -9.56
C VAL A 45 11.26 -5.00 -8.52
N MET A 46 10.29 -5.90 -8.54
CA MET A 46 9.28 -6.00 -7.49
C MET A 46 9.74 -6.95 -6.40
N THR A 47 9.62 -6.51 -5.15
CA THR A 47 9.92 -7.33 -3.97
C THR A 47 8.78 -7.24 -2.95
N ALA A 48 8.31 -8.39 -2.47
CA ALA A 48 7.20 -8.46 -1.55
C ALA A 48 7.16 -9.75 -0.74
N ARG A 49 6.61 -9.68 0.48
CA ARG A 49 6.36 -10.86 1.35
C ARG A 49 5.41 -11.88 0.70
N ALA A 50 4.51 -11.43 -0.16
CA ALA A 50 3.59 -12.29 -0.88
C ALA A 50 4.34 -13.34 -1.74
N TYR A 51 5.51 -12.99 -2.30
CA TYR A 51 6.31 -13.88 -3.16
C TYR A 51 7.08 -14.97 -2.39
N LEU A 52 6.92 -15.05 -1.06
CA LEU A 52 7.28 -16.25 -0.29
C LEU A 52 6.30 -17.39 -0.52
N ARG A 53 5.10 -17.07 -1.02
CA ARG A 53 4.04 -18.02 -1.30
C ARG A 53 3.93 -18.25 -2.81
N PRO A 54 4.07 -19.49 -3.32
CA PRO A 54 4.13 -19.76 -4.75
C PRO A 54 2.93 -19.25 -5.55
N GLU A 55 1.74 -19.18 -4.94
CA GLU A 55 0.50 -18.76 -5.59
C GLU A 55 0.47 -17.26 -5.97
N TRP A 56 1.32 -16.44 -5.35
CA TRP A 56 1.43 -15.00 -5.64
C TRP A 56 2.62 -14.65 -6.52
N GLY A 57 3.41 -15.64 -6.91
CA GLY A 57 4.61 -15.47 -7.72
C GLY A 57 5.76 -16.31 -7.19
N ARG A 58 6.68 -16.66 -8.10
CA ARG A 58 7.91 -17.36 -7.77
C ARG A 58 9.09 -16.43 -8.04
N SER A 59 9.98 -16.33 -7.05
CA SER A 59 11.25 -15.63 -7.23
C SER A 59 12.01 -16.23 -8.42
N GLY A 60 12.52 -15.38 -9.30
CA GLY A 60 13.24 -15.82 -10.50
C GLY A 60 12.33 -16.40 -11.61
N SER A 61 11.01 -16.19 -11.54
CA SER A 61 10.13 -16.36 -12.70
C SER A 61 10.58 -15.47 -13.86
N PRO A 62 10.27 -15.85 -15.13
CA PRO A 62 10.51 -14.98 -16.27
C PRO A 62 9.94 -13.57 -16.05
N PRO A 63 10.63 -12.53 -16.54
CA PRO A 63 10.13 -11.18 -16.39
C PRO A 63 8.79 -11.02 -17.13
N THR A 64 8.01 -10.05 -16.67
CA THR A 64 6.67 -9.78 -17.21
C THR A 64 6.53 -8.31 -17.57
N GLY A 65 5.32 -7.90 -17.91
CA GLY A 65 4.99 -6.52 -18.26
C GLY A 65 5.11 -6.27 -19.76
N PRO A 66 4.78 -5.06 -20.22
CA PRO A 66 4.71 -4.73 -21.65
C PRO A 66 6.06 -4.79 -22.37
N ARG A 67 7.18 -4.78 -21.62
CA ARG A 67 8.56 -4.80 -22.14
C ARG A 67 9.38 -5.96 -21.60
N ASP A 68 8.73 -6.97 -20.99
CA ASP A 68 9.38 -8.13 -20.35
C ASP A 68 10.56 -7.74 -19.44
N ASN A 69 10.37 -6.69 -18.64
CA ASN A 69 11.39 -6.09 -17.77
C ASN A 69 10.93 -5.89 -16.31
N ILE A 70 9.83 -6.53 -15.91
CA ILE A 70 9.38 -6.60 -14.51
C ILE A 70 9.79 -7.93 -13.89
N TYR A 71 10.75 -7.88 -12.97
CA TYR A 71 11.28 -9.04 -12.25
C TYR A 71 10.68 -9.13 -10.85
N ARG A 72 10.29 -10.33 -10.41
CA ARG A 72 9.70 -10.57 -9.08
C ARG A 72 10.65 -11.35 -8.20
N TRP A 73 10.90 -10.81 -7.02
CA TRP A 73 11.93 -11.28 -6.10
C TRP A 73 11.42 -11.37 -4.67
N ARG A 74 12.06 -12.24 -3.89
CA ARG A 74 11.80 -12.36 -2.44
C ARG A 74 11.99 -11.03 -1.69
N PRO A 75 11.44 -10.90 -0.46
CA PRO A 75 11.59 -9.70 0.36
C PRO A 75 13.04 -9.28 0.55
N ILE A 76 13.27 -7.98 0.67
CA ILE A 76 14.56 -7.44 1.10
C ILE A 76 14.83 -7.88 2.54
N ARG A 77 15.96 -8.53 2.76
CA ARG A 77 16.48 -8.95 4.07
C ARG A 77 17.28 -7.81 4.72
N LEU A 78 18.19 -7.19 3.97
CA LEU A 78 18.94 -6.02 4.42
C LEU A 78 19.41 -5.15 3.24
N VAL A 79 19.72 -3.89 3.55
CA VAL A 79 20.41 -2.97 2.64
C VAL A 79 21.88 -2.93 3.06
N ARG A 80 22.77 -3.21 2.12
CA ARG A 80 24.23 -3.15 2.34
C ARG A 80 24.73 -1.71 2.35
N GLU A 81 25.92 -1.49 2.89
CA GLU A 81 26.54 -0.15 2.95
C GLU A 81 26.79 0.47 1.57
N ASP A 82 27.03 -0.37 0.56
CA ASP A 82 27.19 0.03 -0.84
C ASP A 82 25.86 0.33 -1.56
N GLY A 83 24.73 0.15 -0.87
CA GLY A 83 23.38 0.36 -1.40
C GLY A 83 22.78 -0.85 -2.11
N ALA A 84 23.48 -1.98 -2.21
CA ALA A 84 22.91 -3.21 -2.75
C ALA A 84 21.85 -3.79 -1.79
N LEU A 85 20.80 -4.39 -2.35
CA LEU A 85 19.70 -4.99 -1.61
C LEU A 85 19.91 -6.50 -1.55
N GLU A 86 20.14 -7.04 -0.36
CA GLU A 86 20.18 -8.47 -0.17
C GLU A 86 18.77 -8.98 0.11
N LEU A 87 18.33 -9.98 -0.64
CA LEU A 87 17.00 -10.56 -0.58
C LEU A 87 17.02 -11.81 0.28
N GLU A 88 15.86 -12.17 0.83
CA GLU A 88 15.70 -13.48 1.46
C GLU A 88 15.99 -14.59 0.45
N GLY A 89 16.87 -15.53 0.79
CA GLY A 89 17.36 -16.56 -0.15
C GLY A 89 18.76 -16.29 -0.71
N GLY A 90 19.32 -15.10 -0.46
CA GLY A 90 20.71 -14.76 -0.77
C GLY A 90 20.93 -14.03 -2.10
N ASP A 91 19.89 -13.88 -2.91
CA ASP A 91 19.94 -13.06 -4.13
C ASP A 91 20.25 -11.59 -3.79
N VAL A 92 20.93 -10.89 -4.71
CA VAL A 92 21.34 -9.50 -4.52
C VAL A 92 20.87 -8.66 -5.69
N VAL A 93 20.24 -7.52 -5.38
CA VAL A 93 19.87 -6.50 -6.37
C VAL A 93 20.81 -5.31 -6.21
N GLU A 94 21.65 -5.10 -7.21
CA GLU A 94 22.62 -4.02 -7.26
C GLU A 94 22.16 -2.89 -8.19
N GLY A 95 22.72 -1.70 -8.01
CA GLY A 95 22.53 -0.57 -8.94
C GLY A 95 21.10 -0.03 -9.00
N ALA A 96 20.33 -0.11 -7.90
CA ALA A 96 19.01 0.50 -7.85
C ALA A 96 19.13 2.04 -7.87
N ASP A 97 18.58 2.67 -8.91
CA ASP A 97 18.49 4.13 -8.99
C ASP A 97 17.38 4.67 -8.09
N HIS A 98 16.28 3.92 -7.96
CA HIS A 98 15.13 4.33 -7.15
C HIS A 98 14.53 3.15 -6.37
N ILE A 99 14.06 3.44 -5.15
CA ILE A 99 13.23 2.51 -4.38
C ILE A 99 11.91 3.21 -4.07
N ILE A 100 10.81 2.60 -4.50
CA ILE A 100 9.46 3.09 -4.30
C ILE A 100 8.71 2.15 -3.36
N PHE A 101 8.33 2.66 -2.20
CA PHE A 101 7.53 1.92 -1.22
C PHE A 101 6.05 1.96 -1.62
N CYS A 102 5.51 0.81 -1.98
CA CYS A 102 4.09 0.55 -2.21
C CYS A 102 3.50 -0.25 -1.04
N THR A 103 3.82 0.18 0.18
CA THR A 103 3.55 -0.54 1.44
C THR A 103 2.23 -0.18 2.10
N GLY A 104 1.39 0.61 1.43
CA GLY A 104 0.06 0.98 1.88
C GLY A 104 0.03 2.27 2.69
N TYR A 105 -1.00 2.44 3.51
CA TYR A 105 -1.24 3.65 4.30
C TYR A 105 -1.62 3.28 5.73
N LYS A 106 -1.47 4.25 6.63
CA LYS A 106 -1.96 4.16 8.00
C LYS A 106 -3.10 5.14 8.21
N TYR A 107 -4.09 4.76 9.02
CA TYR A 107 -5.08 5.70 9.53
C TYR A 107 -4.40 6.73 10.43
N ALA A 108 -4.77 8.00 10.24
CA ALA A 108 -4.29 9.10 11.05
C ALA A 108 -5.38 10.18 11.09
N PHE A 109 -5.76 10.58 12.31
CA PHE A 109 -6.76 11.63 12.55
C PHE A 109 -6.15 12.68 13.47
N PRO A 110 -5.17 13.50 12.99
CA PRO A 110 -4.45 14.46 13.84
C PRO A 110 -5.33 15.57 14.42
N PHE A 111 -6.59 15.65 13.97
CA PHE A 111 -7.62 16.55 14.47
C PHE A 111 -8.48 15.96 15.60
N LEU A 112 -8.33 14.67 15.92
CA LEU A 112 -8.99 14.02 17.06
C LEU A 112 -7.98 13.85 18.20
N GLU A 113 -8.45 14.03 19.42
CA GLU A 113 -7.68 13.74 20.62
C GLU A 113 -7.53 12.23 20.78
N GLU A 114 -6.30 11.74 20.84
CA GLU A 114 -6.01 10.30 20.87
C GLU A 114 -6.61 9.64 22.12
N GLY A 115 -7.37 8.56 21.92
CA GLY A 115 -7.94 7.76 23.01
C GLY A 115 -9.20 8.36 23.65
N ARG A 116 -9.64 9.56 23.25
CA ARG A 116 -10.87 10.18 23.76
C ARG A 116 -12.12 9.49 23.20
N GLU A 117 -12.33 9.57 21.89
CA GLU A 117 -13.41 8.83 21.22
C GLU A 117 -12.93 7.49 20.68
N VAL A 118 -11.74 7.47 20.08
CA VAL A 118 -11.12 6.30 19.45
C VAL A 118 -9.61 6.33 19.61
N ALA A 119 -9.00 5.14 19.54
CA ALA A 119 -7.57 4.95 19.39
C ALA A 119 -7.28 4.28 18.04
N VAL A 120 -6.10 4.56 17.49
CA VAL A 120 -5.57 3.86 16.31
C VAL A 120 -4.41 2.98 16.77
N ASP A 121 -4.61 1.67 16.76
CA ASP A 121 -3.58 0.69 17.08
C ASP A 121 -3.45 -0.32 15.94
N ASP A 122 -2.22 -0.59 15.51
CA ASP A 122 -1.89 -1.43 14.34
C ASP A 122 -2.84 -1.24 13.13
N ASN A 123 -3.10 0.03 12.77
CA ASN A 123 -3.99 0.41 11.67
C ASN A 123 -5.46 -0.02 11.85
N MET A 124 -5.88 -0.31 13.08
CA MET A 124 -7.25 -0.60 13.47
C MET A 124 -7.77 0.54 14.36
N ILE A 125 -8.98 1.00 14.08
CA ILE A 125 -9.63 2.10 14.80
C ILE A 125 -10.62 1.48 15.78
N THR A 126 -10.43 1.71 17.07
CA THR A 126 -11.24 1.08 18.12
C THR A 126 -11.55 2.05 19.25
N PRO A 127 -12.66 1.89 19.98
CA PRO A 127 -13.77 0.96 19.69
C PRO A 127 -14.77 1.58 18.69
N LEU A 128 -15.23 0.79 17.71
CA LEU A 128 -16.26 1.21 16.74
C LEU A 128 -17.33 0.14 16.56
N TYR A 129 -18.61 0.50 16.76
CA TYR A 129 -19.74 -0.32 16.34
C TYR A 129 -19.90 -0.25 14.82
N GLN A 130 -20.03 -1.41 14.16
CA GLN A 130 -20.15 -1.55 12.71
C GLN A 130 -19.04 -0.83 11.91
N HIS A 131 -17.86 -0.66 12.51
CA HIS A 131 -16.76 0.13 11.93
C HIS A 131 -17.13 1.59 11.62
N MET A 132 -18.11 2.15 12.34
CA MET A 132 -18.64 3.50 12.09
C MET A 132 -18.75 4.34 13.35
N PHE A 133 -19.36 3.81 14.42
CA PHE A 133 -19.80 4.64 15.55
C PHE A 133 -18.93 4.40 16.79
N PRO A 134 -18.25 5.43 17.33
CA PRO A 134 -17.63 5.33 18.64
C PRO A 134 -18.70 5.12 19.72
N ALA A 135 -18.53 4.10 20.56
CA ALA A 135 -19.49 3.83 21.64
C ALA A 135 -19.57 4.98 22.65
N SER A 136 -18.50 5.76 22.80
CA SER A 136 -18.41 6.93 23.68
C SER A 136 -19.07 8.19 23.11
N ASN A 137 -19.34 8.24 21.79
CA ASN A 137 -19.89 9.43 21.14
C ASN A 137 -20.83 9.07 19.96
N PRO A 138 -22.14 8.91 20.20
CA PRO A 138 -23.11 8.55 19.16
C PRO A 138 -23.41 9.69 18.16
N THR A 139 -22.90 10.90 18.40
CA THR A 139 -22.99 12.04 17.47
C THR A 139 -21.85 12.07 16.45
N MET A 140 -20.86 11.17 16.59
CA MET A 140 -19.74 11.00 15.69
C MET A 140 -19.89 9.71 14.87
N ALA A 141 -19.50 9.76 13.60
CA ALA A 141 -19.44 8.57 12.75
C ALA A 141 -18.24 8.65 11.81
N PHE A 142 -17.63 7.50 11.53
CA PHE A 142 -16.63 7.33 10.49
C PHE A 142 -17.26 6.67 9.27
N ILE A 143 -16.99 7.20 8.08
CA ILE A 143 -17.42 6.63 6.80
C ILE A 143 -16.17 6.20 6.04
N GLY A 144 -16.20 4.97 5.52
CA GLY A 144 -15.18 4.44 4.62
C GLY A 144 -13.91 3.90 5.25
N LEU A 145 -13.96 3.46 6.51
CA LEU A 145 -12.85 2.77 7.17
C LEU A 145 -12.56 1.34 6.67
N PRO A 146 -13.55 0.53 6.24
CA PRO A 146 -13.21 -0.82 5.78
C PRO A 146 -12.42 -0.81 4.47
N ALA A 147 -11.39 -1.64 4.39
CA ALA A 147 -10.56 -1.83 3.20
C ALA A 147 -10.97 -3.09 2.42
N LYS A 148 -10.55 -3.20 1.15
CA LYS A 148 -10.89 -4.31 0.23
C LYS A 148 -12.42 -4.46 0.01
N ILE A 149 -13.07 -3.34 -0.24
CA ILE A 149 -14.51 -3.22 -0.42
C ILE A 149 -14.86 -2.71 -1.81
N VAL A 150 -16.15 -2.66 -2.13
CA VAL A 150 -16.68 -1.84 -3.24
C VAL A 150 -17.04 -0.47 -2.65
N PRO A 151 -16.23 0.59 -2.88
CA PRO A 151 -16.29 1.80 -2.05
C PRO A 151 -17.61 2.55 -2.14
N PHE A 152 -18.09 2.87 -3.35
CA PHE A 152 -19.24 3.77 -3.50
C PHE A 152 -20.54 3.22 -2.89
N PRO A 153 -20.97 1.98 -3.16
CA PRO A 153 -22.17 1.42 -2.52
C PRO A 153 -22.03 1.31 -1.01
N GLN A 154 -20.85 0.95 -0.50
CA GLN A 154 -20.65 0.85 0.93
C GLN A 154 -20.69 2.22 1.62
N PHE A 155 -20.03 3.23 1.06
CA PHE A 155 -20.05 4.59 1.61
C PHE A 155 -21.47 5.17 1.59
N GLU A 156 -22.25 4.87 0.55
CA GLU A 156 -23.66 5.24 0.49
C GLU A 156 -24.45 4.61 1.65
N LEU A 157 -24.33 3.30 1.85
CA LEU A 157 -25.04 2.59 2.92
C LEU A 157 -24.63 3.07 4.32
N GLN A 158 -23.32 3.27 4.55
CA GLN A 158 -22.82 3.82 5.81
C GLN A 158 -23.37 5.24 6.06
N SER A 159 -23.36 6.11 5.04
CA SER A 159 -23.86 7.48 5.17
C SER A 159 -25.37 7.51 5.44
N ARG A 160 -26.14 6.64 4.78
CA ARG A 160 -27.58 6.48 5.02
C ARG A 160 -27.86 6.00 6.43
N LEU A 161 -27.10 5.02 6.93
CA LEU A 161 -27.26 4.53 8.29
C LEU A 161 -26.97 5.63 9.32
N ALA A 162 -25.86 6.37 9.17
CA ALA A 162 -25.56 7.51 10.05
C ALA A 162 -26.68 8.55 10.06
N ALA A 163 -27.22 8.92 8.88
CA ALA A 163 -28.35 9.83 8.79
C ALA A 163 -29.63 9.29 9.46
N MET A 164 -29.93 8.00 9.30
CA MET A 164 -31.10 7.38 9.93
C MET A 164 -30.97 7.36 11.46
N VAL A 165 -29.79 7.02 11.99
CA VAL A 165 -29.48 7.05 13.43
C VAL A 165 -29.67 8.47 13.99
N TRP A 166 -29.05 9.47 13.36
CA TRP A 166 -29.17 10.86 13.82
C TRP A 166 -30.57 11.46 13.66
N SER A 167 -31.37 10.95 12.72
CA SER A 167 -32.80 11.32 12.60
C SER A 167 -33.75 10.53 13.53
N GLY A 168 -33.23 9.58 14.32
CA GLY A 168 -34.04 8.73 15.20
C GLY A 168 -34.89 7.68 14.47
N LYS A 169 -34.60 7.38 13.19
CA LYS A 169 -35.31 6.35 12.40
C LYS A 169 -34.81 4.94 12.68
N VAL A 170 -33.59 4.82 13.22
CA VAL A 170 -32.91 3.58 13.59
C VAL A 170 -32.17 3.83 14.92
N SER A 171 -32.10 2.82 15.80
CA SER A 171 -31.40 2.85 17.08
C SER A 171 -30.37 1.73 17.19
#